data_AF-Q9CKR7-F1
#
_entry.id   AF-Q9CKR7-F1
#
_cell.length_a   1.000
_cell.length_b   1.000
_cell.length_c   1.000
_cell.angle_alpha   90.00
_cell.angle_beta   90.00
_cell.angle_gamma   90.00
#
_symmetry.space_group_name_H-M   'P 1'
#
loop_
_entity.id
_entity.type
_entity.pdbx_description
1 polymer ?
#
loop_
_entity_poly.entity_id
_entity_poly.type
_entity_poly.pdbx_seq_one_letter_code
_entity_poly.pdbx_strand_id
1 'polypeptide(L)'
;MSEHNKTFNNEVMPLWNQILETVKNIDVKGLETSSRDKIARLKKVVAYISSMIDSIDPDFVPLSILANIKSPLSSIQNNLNYYLNSEDITYINSINNDYLDTLLKDLMPFVFYKGTASKSLQNALSEYAKTVSEHSLSYLDELKSCIQEGKEIKEDIQKILDDLSVKEKRIDAYHESLFKEDGFEDELNKLATELTDKSSQVEELYNDIFKKEGIKERITLYLADADTDKKSISSLKKSSSEMIDELKEFHTVILGEENEEGEREGGLKNEINIRRKELDDFKIMQQERYKELNNQIESLLPGATSAGLAKAYSEMKKSFSRAVITYGCLFYVSLAFLLAIICAVYYIPVYFGFPELSLGYVISNLPKLTALAVDGTTEAVNLTGNIAMNTSEPSVSSQIFIILKSLVFKLSFILPALWLVLFVSKRRNEARRLEQEYAHKEALAKSYDSYKQQIEKLKQEDQDKLLSMLMENMLKAIALNPAETLDKNHKDPMPIEEVMNRKEIWNILDKFKDLVTPKKS
;
A
#
# COMPACT_ATOMS: atom_id res chain seq x y z
N MET A 1 -3.64 23.04 -58.77
CA MET A 1 -3.68 23.01 -57.29
C MET A 1 -4.87 23.87 -56.87
N SER A 2 -5.87 23.25 -56.25
CA SER A 2 -7.08 23.94 -55.81
C SER A 2 -6.76 25.06 -54.81
N GLU A 3 -7.68 25.98 -54.61
CA GLU A 3 -7.56 27.03 -53.57
C GLU A 3 -7.41 26.42 -52.18
N HIS A 4 -8.15 25.34 -51.88
CA HIS A 4 -8.04 24.58 -50.64
C HIS A 4 -6.65 24.00 -50.41
N ASN A 5 -6.05 23.41 -51.44
CA ASN A 5 -4.75 22.78 -51.36
C ASN A 5 -3.62 23.80 -51.18
N LYS A 6 -3.76 25.00 -51.78
CA LYS A 6 -2.86 26.13 -51.55
C LYS A 6 -2.96 26.62 -50.11
N THR A 7 -4.17 26.87 -49.59
CA THR A 7 -4.36 27.35 -48.21
C THR A 7 -3.89 26.34 -47.17
N PHE A 8 -4.17 25.05 -47.37
CA PHE A 8 -3.72 24.00 -46.45
C PHE A 8 -2.19 23.90 -46.38
N ASN A 9 -1.53 23.80 -47.54
CA ASN A 9 -0.08 23.58 -47.58
C ASN A 9 0.75 24.84 -47.25
N ASN A 10 0.26 26.03 -47.61
CA ASN A 10 1.03 27.26 -47.41
C ASN A 10 0.72 27.96 -46.08
N GLU A 11 -0.44 27.70 -45.47
CA GLU A 11 -0.88 28.47 -44.30
C GLU A 11 -1.13 27.60 -43.06
N VAL A 12 -1.60 26.36 -43.22
CA VAL A 12 -1.90 25.46 -42.10
C VAL A 12 -0.70 24.57 -41.76
N MET A 13 -0.11 23.91 -42.77
CA MET A 13 0.98 22.95 -42.57
C MET A 13 2.25 23.56 -41.96
N PRO A 14 2.69 24.79 -42.31
CA PRO A 14 3.87 25.40 -41.70
C PRO A 14 3.68 25.66 -40.20
N LEU A 15 2.51 26.15 -39.79
CA LEU A 15 2.16 26.37 -38.37
C LEU A 15 2.12 25.04 -37.62
N TRP A 16 1.52 24.00 -38.21
CA TRP A 16 1.45 22.67 -37.61
C TRP A 16 2.83 22.04 -37.40
N ASN A 17 3.70 22.13 -38.41
CA ASN A 17 5.05 21.57 -38.33
C ASN A 17 5.88 22.25 -37.23
N GLN A 18 5.75 23.58 -37.07
CA GLN A 18 6.39 24.30 -35.98
C GLN A 18 5.90 23.81 -34.61
N ILE A 19 4.59 23.66 -34.42
CA ILE A 19 4.01 23.11 -33.18
C ILE A 19 4.56 21.71 -32.90
N LEU A 20 4.64 20.86 -33.91
CA LEU A 20 5.09 19.48 -33.79
C LEU A 20 6.54 19.39 -33.34
N GLU A 21 7.41 20.22 -33.92
CA GLU A 21 8.82 20.33 -33.52
C GLU A 21 8.97 20.85 -32.08
N THR A 22 8.23 21.91 -31.72
CA THR A 22 8.24 22.47 -30.37
C THR A 22 7.80 21.43 -29.32
N VAL A 23 6.69 20.73 -29.58
CA VAL A 23 6.14 19.71 -28.65
C VAL A 23 7.08 18.52 -28.49
N LYS A 24 7.78 18.10 -29.55
CA LYS A 24 8.74 17.00 -29.52
C LYS A 24 9.93 17.29 -28.59
N ASN A 25 10.36 18.54 -28.54
CA ASN A 25 11.53 18.97 -27.79
C ASN A 25 11.26 19.34 -26.33
N ILE A 26 10.01 19.24 -25.84
CA ILE A 26 9.68 19.47 -24.42
C ILE A 26 10.29 18.35 -23.56
N ASP A 27 11.23 18.71 -22.70
CA ASP A 27 11.76 17.83 -21.66
C ASP A 27 10.77 17.69 -20.49
N VAL A 28 10.67 16.49 -19.95
CA VAL A 28 9.78 16.12 -18.85
C VAL A 28 10.53 15.65 -17.60
N LYS A 29 11.86 15.62 -17.64
CA LYS A 29 12.71 15.22 -16.52
C LYS A 29 12.58 16.18 -15.35
N GLY A 30 12.49 15.65 -14.14
CA GLY A 30 12.42 16.43 -12.90
C GLY A 30 11.08 17.12 -12.61
N LEU A 31 10.09 17.04 -13.50
CA LEU A 31 8.77 17.67 -13.29
C LEU A 31 7.85 16.85 -12.37
N GLU A 32 6.95 17.51 -11.66
CA GLU A 32 5.91 16.86 -10.84
C GLU A 32 4.95 16.01 -11.68
N THR A 33 4.36 14.97 -11.08
CA THR A 33 3.47 14.00 -11.76
C THR A 33 2.30 14.68 -12.49
N SER A 34 1.65 15.66 -11.84
CA SER A 34 0.51 16.39 -12.42
C SER A 34 0.90 17.17 -13.68
N SER A 35 2.06 17.81 -13.67
CA SER A 35 2.58 18.56 -14.83
C SER A 35 2.96 17.63 -15.97
N ARG A 36 3.51 16.46 -15.66
CA ARG A 36 3.86 15.43 -16.65
C ARG A 36 2.65 14.84 -17.33
N ASP A 37 1.58 14.55 -16.60
CA ASP A 37 0.34 14.01 -17.20
C ASP A 37 -0.27 14.98 -18.22
N LYS A 38 -0.17 16.29 -17.95
CA LYS A 38 -0.62 17.35 -18.86
C LYS A 38 0.23 17.42 -20.13
N ILE A 39 1.55 17.33 -20.01
CA ILE A 39 2.47 17.30 -21.16
C ILE A 39 2.33 15.99 -21.94
N ALA A 40 2.12 14.86 -21.27
CA ALA A 40 1.88 13.58 -21.90
C ALA A 40 0.54 13.57 -22.68
N ARG A 41 -0.51 14.20 -22.13
CA ARG A 41 -1.77 14.44 -22.87
C ARG A 41 -1.52 15.31 -24.10
N LEU A 42 -0.78 16.42 -23.96
CA LEU A 42 -0.40 17.29 -25.08
C LEU A 42 0.28 16.48 -26.20
N LYS A 43 1.37 15.76 -25.89
CA LYS A 43 2.13 14.96 -26.85
C LYS A 43 1.24 13.91 -27.54
N LYS A 44 0.39 13.23 -26.77
CA LYS A 44 -0.56 12.23 -27.28
C LYS A 44 -1.57 12.83 -28.27
N VAL A 45 -2.22 13.93 -27.90
CA VAL A 45 -3.25 14.55 -28.73
C VAL A 45 -2.64 15.17 -29.98
N VAL A 46 -1.48 15.82 -29.88
CA VAL A 46 -0.73 16.34 -31.03
C VAL A 46 -0.33 15.22 -31.99
N ALA A 47 0.17 14.09 -31.49
CA ALA A 47 0.49 12.93 -32.35
C ALA A 47 -0.73 12.37 -33.09
N TYR A 48 -1.89 12.35 -32.43
CA TYR A 48 -3.16 11.93 -33.04
C TYR A 48 -3.61 12.91 -34.14
N ILE A 49 -3.62 14.22 -33.85
CA ILE A 49 -3.98 15.26 -34.82
C ILE A 49 -2.99 15.27 -35.99
N SER A 50 -1.70 15.03 -35.77
CA SER A 50 -0.71 14.98 -36.86
C SER A 50 -1.04 13.88 -37.85
N SER A 51 -1.29 12.67 -37.33
CA SER A 51 -1.67 11.53 -38.16
C SER A 51 -3.00 11.75 -38.88
N MET A 52 -3.85 12.62 -38.33
CA MET A 52 -5.13 13.02 -38.89
C MET A 52 -4.97 14.02 -40.04
N ILE A 53 -4.14 15.05 -39.82
CA ILE A 53 -3.73 16.04 -40.84
C ILE A 53 -3.08 15.34 -42.04
N ASP A 54 -2.23 14.34 -41.81
CA ASP A 54 -1.62 13.53 -42.87
C ASP A 54 -2.63 12.70 -43.67
N SER A 55 -3.81 12.44 -43.11
CA SER A 55 -4.88 11.64 -43.73
C SER A 55 -5.98 12.49 -44.38
N ILE A 56 -5.92 13.82 -44.24
CA ILE A 56 -6.89 14.75 -44.83
C ILE A 56 -6.53 14.99 -46.30
N ASP A 57 -7.54 14.92 -47.17
CA ASP A 57 -7.44 15.47 -48.53
C ASP A 57 -7.94 16.93 -48.49
N PRO A 58 -7.07 17.93 -48.72
CA PRO A 58 -7.42 19.34 -48.59
C PRO A 58 -8.61 19.76 -49.45
N ASP A 59 -8.85 19.10 -50.59
CA ASP A 59 -9.91 19.48 -51.53
C ASP A 59 -11.33 19.25 -50.98
N PHE A 60 -11.45 18.49 -49.88
CA PHE A 60 -12.71 18.19 -49.21
C PHE A 60 -12.95 18.98 -47.92
N VAL A 61 -11.98 19.79 -47.49
CA VAL A 61 -12.12 20.65 -46.31
C VAL A 61 -12.63 22.02 -46.75
N PRO A 62 -13.77 22.54 -46.25
CA PRO A 62 -14.24 23.87 -46.60
C PRO A 62 -13.22 24.96 -46.27
N LEU A 63 -13.05 25.96 -47.15
CA LEU A 63 -12.15 27.11 -46.91
C LEU A 63 -12.43 27.83 -45.59
N SER A 64 -13.69 27.89 -45.15
CA SER A 64 -14.07 28.47 -43.86
C SER A 64 -13.47 27.71 -42.67
N ILE A 65 -13.40 26.39 -42.75
CA ILE A 65 -12.76 25.56 -41.71
C ILE A 65 -11.24 25.78 -41.73
N LEU A 66 -10.62 25.78 -42.92
CA LEU A 66 -9.19 26.08 -43.06
C LEU A 66 -8.81 27.47 -42.55
N ALA A 67 -9.71 28.46 -42.65
CA ALA A 67 -9.52 29.77 -42.06
C ALA A 67 -9.68 29.75 -40.53
N ASN A 68 -10.68 29.03 -40.01
CA ASN A 68 -11.00 29.00 -38.59
C ASN A 68 -9.92 28.31 -37.74
N ILE A 69 -9.26 27.26 -38.25
CA ILE A 69 -8.23 26.52 -37.51
C ILE A 69 -6.92 27.30 -37.32
N LYS A 70 -6.70 28.38 -38.08
CA LYS A 70 -5.47 29.19 -37.97
C LYS A 70 -5.34 29.84 -36.60
N SER A 71 -6.43 30.38 -36.06
CA SER A 71 -6.41 31.05 -34.75
C SER A 71 -6.03 30.08 -33.62
N PRO A 72 -6.65 28.89 -33.49
CA PRO A 72 -6.19 27.86 -32.56
C PRO A 72 -4.73 27.47 -32.75
N LEU A 73 -4.25 27.29 -33.99
CA LEU A 73 -2.84 26.94 -34.25
C LEU A 73 -1.87 28.02 -33.75
N SER A 74 -2.13 29.29 -34.08
CA SER A 74 -1.30 30.39 -33.58
C SER A 74 -1.37 30.52 -32.06
N SER A 75 -2.53 30.30 -31.45
CA SER A 75 -2.68 30.29 -29.99
C SER A 75 -1.89 29.15 -29.33
N ILE A 76 -1.88 27.95 -29.92
CA ILE A 76 -1.07 26.83 -29.43
C ILE A 76 0.40 27.20 -29.46
N GLN A 77 0.88 27.71 -30.59
CA GLN A 77 2.28 28.10 -30.75
C GLN A 77 2.71 29.16 -29.74
N ASN A 78 1.89 30.21 -29.54
CA ASN A 78 2.18 31.25 -28.56
C ASN A 78 2.24 30.69 -27.13
N ASN A 79 1.30 29.85 -26.74
CA ASN A 79 1.29 29.24 -25.40
C ASN A 79 2.45 28.26 -25.19
N LEU A 80 2.90 27.55 -26.24
CA LEU A 80 4.10 26.72 -26.18
C LEU A 80 5.34 27.58 -25.95
N ASN A 81 5.46 28.71 -26.64
CA ASN A 81 6.56 29.64 -26.43
C ASN A 81 6.53 30.26 -25.01
N TYR A 82 5.35 30.59 -24.48
CA TYR A 82 5.23 31.04 -23.09
C TYR A 82 5.63 29.97 -22.09
N TYR A 83 5.22 28.71 -22.31
CA TYR A 83 5.66 27.59 -21.49
C TYR A 83 7.18 27.41 -21.53
N LEU A 84 7.80 27.42 -22.71
CA LEU A 84 9.25 27.24 -22.83
C LEU A 84 10.06 28.36 -22.15
N ASN A 85 9.51 29.56 -22.04
CA ASN A 85 10.18 30.69 -21.40
C ASN A 85 9.93 30.80 -19.88
N SER A 86 8.84 30.20 -19.37
CA SER A 86 8.39 30.40 -17.98
C SER A 86 8.25 29.11 -17.16
N GLU A 87 8.24 27.94 -17.82
CA GLU A 87 7.97 26.62 -17.26
C GLU A 87 6.60 26.48 -16.56
N ASP A 88 5.70 27.46 -16.73
CA ASP A 88 4.38 27.44 -16.10
C ASP A 88 3.41 26.51 -16.85
N ILE A 89 2.99 25.45 -16.16
CA ILE A 89 2.10 24.42 -16.70
C ILE A 89 0.69 24.92 -17.03
N THR A 90 0.29 26.11 -16.60
CA THR A 90 -1.00 26.71 -16.95
C THR A 90 -1.15 26.90 -18.45
N TYR A 91 -0.08 27.30 -19.16
CA TYR A 91 -0.08 27.43 -20.62
C TYR A 91 -0.34 26.10 -21.33
N ILE A 92 0.21 24.99 -20.82
CA ILE A 92 -0.07 23.64 -21.33
C ILE A 92 -1.52 23.22 -21.06
N ASN A 93 -2.13 23.66 -19.96
CA ASN A 93 -3.55 23.39 -19.70
C ASN A 93 -4.46 24.13 -20.68
N SER A 94 -4.17 25.40 -20.95
CA SER A 94 -4.93 26.18 -21.94
C SER A 94 -4.83 25.55 -23.33
N ILE A 95 -3.64 25.07 -23.73
CA ILE A 95 -3.48 24.31 -24.98
C ILE A 95 -4.37 23.06 -25.00
N ASN A 96 -4.31 22.28 -23.93
CA ASN A 96 -5.02 21.02 -23.81
C ASN A 96 -6.54 21.18 -23.84
N ASN A 97 -7.07 22.20 -23.16
CA ASN A 97 -8.51 22.34 -22.93
C ASN A 97 -9.21 23.23 -23.98
N ASP A 98 -8.52 24.25 -24.50
CA ASP A 98 -9.18 25.29 -25.30
C ASP A 98 -8.87 25.15 -26.80
N TYR A 99 -7.63 24.80 -27.15
CA TYR A 99 -7.18 24.86 -28.55
C TYR A 99 -7.11 23.49 -29.23
N LEU A 100 -6.58 22.46 -28.56
CA LEU A 100 -6.51 21.11 -29.15
C LEU A 100 -7.89 20.49 -29.36
N ASP A 101 -8.81 20.68 -28.42
CA ASP A 101 -10.18 20.17 -28.52
C ASP A 101 -10.96 20.85 -29.66
N THR A 102 -10.68 22.15 -29.91
CA THR A 102 -11.22 22.90 -31.05
C THR A 102 -10.70 22.34 -32.38
N LEU A 103 -9.39 22.08 -32.49
CA LEU A 103 -8.81 21.47 -33.69
C LEU A 103 -9.38 20.06 -33.96
N LEU A 104 -9.55 19.26 -32.92
CA LEU A 104 -10.18 17.94 -33.04
C LEU A 104 -11.61 18.06 -33.57
N LYS A 105 -12.43 18.92 -32.98
CA LYS A 105 -13.82 19.12 -33.39
C LYS A 105 -13.94 19.53 -34.86
N ASP A 106 -13.10 20.46 -35.31
CA ASP A 106 -13.24 21.07 -36.63
C ASP A 106 -12.62 20.22 -37.75
N LEU A 107 -11.55 19.48 -37.46
CA LEU A 107 -10.88 18.65 -38.46
C LEU A 107 -11.45 17.22 -38.54
N MET A 108 -12.01 16.68 -37.45
CA MET A 108 -12.45 15.27 -37.36
C MET A 108 -13.45 14.84 -38.44
N PRO A 109 -14.39 15.68 -38.88
CA PRO A 109 -15.33 15.32 -39.94
C PRO A 109 -14.69 15.07 -41.32
N PHE A 110 -13.47 15.59 -41.55
CA PHE A 110 -12.81 15.57 -42.88
C PHE A 110 -11.72 14.50 -43.01
N VAL A 111 -11.62 13.62 -42.03
CA VAL A 111 -10.66 12.51 -42.03
C VAL A 111 -11.18 11.42 -42.94
N PHE A 112 -10.49 11.18 -44.06
CA PHE A 112 -10.77 10.01 -44.87
C PHE A 112 -10.26 8.77 -44.14
N TYR A 113 -11.19 8.02 -43.51
CA TYR A 113 -10.90 6.77 -42.82
C TYR A 113 -10.51 5.66 -43.83
N LYS A 114 -9.30 5.73 -44.39
CA LYS A 114 -8.67 4.63 -45.16
C LYS A 114 -8.02 3.60 -44.23
N GLY A 115 -8.69 3.18 -43.15
CA GLY A 115 -8.15 2.21 -42.18
C GLY A 115 -6.92 2.69 -41.38
N THR A 116 -6.48 3.94 -41.55
CA THR A 116 -5.30 4.53 -40.90
C THR A 116 -5.56 5.03 -39.48
N ALA A 117 -6.81 5.30 -39.10
CA ALA A 117 -7.15 5.81 -37.77
C ALA A 117 -6.69 4.89 -36.62
N SER A 118 -6.71 3.57 -36.83
CA SER A 118 -6.16 2.61 -35.85
C SER A 118 -4.65 2.74 -35.70
N LYS A 119 -3.93 3.03 -36.79
CA LYS A 119 -2.47 3.27 -36.80
C LYS A 119 -2.13 4.62 -36.17
N SER A 120 -2.94 5.65 -36.44
CA SER A 120 -2.85 6.97 -35.82
C SER A 120 -3.02 6.91 -34.30
N LEU A 121 -4.01 6.14 -33.83
CA LEU A 121 -4.24 5.91 -32.40
C LEU A 121 -3.09 5.10 -31.76
N GLN A 122 -2.59 4.09 -32.47
CA GLN A 122 -1.43 3.30 -32.03
C GLN A 122 -0.18 4.17 -31.87
N ASN A 123 0.12 5.04 -32.83
CA ASN A 123 1.24 5.98 -32.75
C ASN A 123 1.09 6.96 -31.57
N ALA A 124 -0.10 7.52 -31.37
CA ALA A 124 -0.37 8.42 -30.25
C ALA A 124 -0.20 7.73 -28.88
N LEU A 125 -0.66 6.48 -28.74
CA LEU A 125 -0.46 5.68 -27.54
C LEU A 125 1.01 5.32 -27.33
N SER A 126 1.74 5.05 -28.41
CA SER A 126 3.19 4.76 -28.37
C SER A 126 3.99 5.97 -27.87
N GLU A 127 3.70 7.19 -28.36
CA GLU A 127 4.40 8.41 -27.90
C GLU A 127 4.08 8.74 -26.44
N TYR A 128 2.84 8.51 -26.01
CA TYR A 128 2.47 8.59 -24.59
C TYR A 128 3.26 7.60 -23.74
N ALA A 129 3.28 6.33 -24.13
CA ALA A 129 4.00 5.27 -23.42
C ALA A 129 5.52 5.52 -23.39
N LYS A 130 6.10 6.02 -24.49
CA LYS A 130 7.51 6.39 -24.57
C LYS A 130 7.86 7.52 -23.60
N THR A 131 7.06 8.59 -23.59
CA THR A 131 7.25 9.72 -22.65
C THR A 131 7.17 9.25 -21.18
N VAL A 132 6.25 8.33 -20.88
CA VAL A 132 6.12 7.72 -19.54
C VAL A 132 7.32 6.80 -19.22
N SER A 133 7.83 6.07 -20.21
CA SER A 133 8.95 5.12 -20.04
C SER A 133 10.32 5.79 -19.89
N GLU A 134 10.56 6.93 -20.54
CA GLU A 134 11.80 7.71 -20.40
C GLU A 134 12.03 8.14 -18.93
N HIS A 135 10.94 8.36 -18.20
CA HIS A 135 10.97 8.64 -16.77
C HIS A 135 11.30 7.41 -15.91
N SER A 136 10.77 6.23 -16.27
CA SER A 136 11.14 4.98 -15.58
C SER A 136 12.64 4.67 -15.72
N LEU A 137 13.26 5.03 -16.84
CA LEU A 137 14.69 4.90 -17.04
C LEU A 137 15.50 5.86 -16.14
N SER A 138 15.03 7.10 -15.96
CA SER A 138 15.66 8.05 -15.03
C SER A 138 15.67 7.54 -13.58
N TYR A 139 14.55 6.98 -13.12
CA TYR A 139 14.48 6.35 -11.78
C TYR A 139 15.44 5.18 -11.64
N LEU A 140 15.62 4.38 -12.70
CA LEU A 140 16.57 3.27 -12.69
C LEU A 140 18.03 3.74 -12.61
N ASP A 141 18.35 4.87 -13.23
CA ASP A 141 19.71 5.43 -13.16
C ASP A 141 19.98 6.10 -11.80
N GLU A 142 19.00 6.79 -11.20
CA GLU A 142 19.09 7.26 -9.81
C GLU A 142 19.23 6.08 -8.82
N LEU A 143 18.46 5.00 -9.02
CA LEU A 143 18.57 3.78 -8.22
C LEU A 143 19.95 3.14 -8.33
N LYS A 144 20.56 3.11 -9.53
CA LYS A 144 21.93 2.62 -9.70
C LYS A 144 22.94 3.46 -8.92
N SER A 145 22.78 4.78 -8.90
CA SER A 145 23.64 5.67 -8.10
C SER A 145 23.54 5.34 -6.62
N CYS A 146 22.32 5.24 -6.08
CA CYS A 146 22.11 4.88 -4.67
C CYS A 146 22.64 3.47 -4.34
N ILE A 147 22.52 2.51 -5.26
CA ILE A 147 23.09 1.17 -5.07
C ILE A 147 24.63 1.23 -5.03
N GLN A 148 25.25 2.09 -5.85
CA GLN A 148 26.69 2.27 -5.87
C GLN A 148 27.19 2.94 -4.58
N GLU A 149 26.54 4.01 -4.13
CA GLU A 149 26.82 4.65 -2.83
C GLU A 149 26.64 3.66 -1.67
N GLY A 150 25.59 2.84 -1.70
CA GLY A 150 25.36 1.80 -0.69
C GLY A 150 26.45 0.73 -0.65
N LYS A 151 27.08 0.40 -1.79
CA LYS A 151 28.24 -0.52 -1.83
C LYS A 151 29.48 0.12 -1.20
N GLU A 152 29.75 1.37 -1.50
CA GLU A 152 30.88 2.12 -0.94
C GLU A 152 30.77 2.23 0.59
N ILE A 153 29.57 2.56 1.09
CA ILE A 153 29.30 2.58 2.54
C ILE A 153 29.53 1.20 3.18
N LYS A 154 29.11 0.11 2.51
CA LYS A 154 29.34 -1.25 3.01
C LYS A 154 30.84 -1.57 3.12
N GLU A 155 31.63 -1.20 2.12
CA GLU A 155 33.09 -1.39 2.15
C GLU A 155 33.74 -0.60 3.28
N ASP A 156 33.29 0.63 3.54
CA ASP A 156 33.81 1.45 4.62
C ASP A 156 33.42 0.91 6.00
N ILE A 157 32.19 0.41 6.16
CA ILE A 157 31.76 -0.30 7.39
C ILE A 157 32.64 -1.53 7.62
N GLN A 158 32.97 -2.30 6.58
CA GLN A 158 33.82 -3.47 6.72
C GLN A 158 35.23 -3.10 7.19
N LYS A 159 35.83 -2.04 6.63
CA LYS A 159 37.14 -1.54 7.08
C LYS A 159 37.12 -1.11 8.55
N ILE A 160 36.05 -0.44 8.98
CA ILE A 160 35.89 -0.02 10.38
C ILE A 160 35.77 -1.25 11.29
N LEU A 161 35.02 -2.27 10.87
CA LEU A 161 34.84 -3.50 11.63
C LEU A 161 36.16 -4.28 11.77
N ASP A 162 36.97 -4.33 10.71
CA ASP A 162 38.29 -4.93 10.72
C ASP A 162 39.26 -4.18 11.65
N ASP A 163 39.26 -2.84 11.63
CA ASP A 163 40.07 -2.01 12.55
C ASP A 163 39.63 -2.19 14.02
N LEU A 164 38.32 -2.28 14.27
CA LEU A 164 37.76 -2.55 15.61
C LEU A 164 38.23 -3.91 16.14
N SER A 165 38.19 -4.96 15.30
CA SER A 165 38.69 -6.30 15.65
C SER A 165 40.19 -6.29 16.00
N VAL A 166 41.00 -5.49 15.29
CA VAL A 166 42.42 -5.31 15.63
C VAL A 166 42.59 -4.60 16.97
N LYS A 167 41.78 -3.57 17.26
CA LYS A 167 41.82 -2.85 18.54
C LYS A 167 41.39 -3.73 19.71
N GLU A 168 40.33 -4.53 19.53
CA GLU A 168 39.87 -5.50 20.53
C GLU A 168 41.00 -6.45 20.93
N LYS A 169 41.69 -7.06 19.96
CA LYS A 169 42.86 -7.92 20.22
C LYS A 169 43.98 -7.21 20.98
N ARG A 170 44.21 -5.92 20.72
CA ARG A 170 45.21 -5.13 21.47
C ARG A 170 44.75 -4.86 22.90
N ILE A 171 43.46 -4.60 23.11
CA ILE A 171 42.89 -4.43 24.46
C ILE A 171 43.04 -5.73 25.25
N ASP A 172 42.72 -6.87 24.64
CA ASP A 172 42.89 -8.18 25.28
C ASP A 172 44.36 -8.43 25.64
N ALA A 173 45.29 -8.14 24.73
CA ALA A 173 46.73 -8.27 25.00
C ALA A 173 47.20 -7.36 26.15
N TYR A 174 46.69 -6.13 26.24
CA TYR A 174 46.98 -5.26 27.39
C TYR A 174 46.37 -5.79 28.68
N HIS A 175 45.14 -6.30 28.64
CA HIS A 175 44.51 -6.91 29.80
C HIS A 175 45.32 -8.11 30.32
N GLU A 176 45.81 -8.97 29.42
CA GLU A 176 46.67 -10.08 29.81
C GLU A 176 48.01 -9.60 30.40
N SER A 177 48.65 -8.59 29.80
CA SER A 177 49.93 -8.07 30.30
C SER A 177 49.82 -7.36 31.65
N LEU A 178 48.65 -6.79 31.97
CA LEU A 178 48.48 -5.97 33.18
C LEU A 178 47.89 -6.76 34.35
N PHE A 179 46.90 -7.63 34.08
CA PHE A 179 45.99 -8.14 35.12
C PHE A 179 45.92 -9.69 35.23
N LYS A 180 46.63 -10.45 34.40
CA LYS A 180 46.69 -11.93 34.51
C LYS A 180 47.80 -12.37 35.48
N GLU A 181 47.82 -13.67 35.82
CA GLU A 181 48.91 -14.29 36.60
C GLU A 181 50.28 -13.98 35.98
N ASP A 182 51.22 -13.50 36.80
CA ASP A 182 52.55 -12.98 36.42
C ASP A 182 52.51 -11.68 35.57
N GLY A 183 51.36 -11.00 35.52
CA GLY A 183 51.22 -9.65 34.96
C GLY A 183 51.81 -8.56 35.85
N PHE A 184 51.79 -7.32 35.37
CA PHE A 184 52.38 -6.17 36.08
C PHE A 184 51.79 -5.98 37.50
N GLU A 185 50.49 -6.21 37.70
CA GLU A 185 49.86 -6.15 39.02
C GLU A 185 50.46 -7.16 40.01
N ASP A 186 50.66 -8.40 39.57
CA ASP A 186 51.29 -9.44 40.38
C ASP A 186 52.74 -9.14 40.70
N GLU A 187 53.49 -8.60 39.74
CA GLU A 187 54.88 -8.21 39.93
C GLU A 187 55.00 -7.05 40.94
N LEU A 188 54.07 -6.10 40.88
CA LEU A 188 53.98 -4.98 41.83
C LEU A 188 53.58 -5.46 43.22
N ASN A 189 52.66 -6.43 43.32
CA ASN A 189 52.29 -7.08 44.59
C ASN A 189 53.44 -7.89 45.19
N LYS A 190 54.20 -8.64 44.38
CA LYS A 190 55.42 -9.34 44.81
C LYS A 190 56.44 -8.33 45.34
N LEU A 191 56.72 -7.26 44.60
CA LEU A 191 57.64 -6.20 45.01
C LEU A 191 57.18 -5.51 46.31
N ALA A 192 55.89 -5.21 46.44
CA ALA A 192 55.32 -4.62 47.65
C ALA A 192 55.51 -5.56 48.85
N THR A 193 55.25 -6.85 48.68
CA THR A 193 55.45 -7.87 49.72
C THR A 193 56.91 -7.96 50.12
N GLU A 194 57.85 -7.99 49.18
CA GLU A 194 59.28 -7.97 49.46
C GLU A 194 59.74 -6.70 50.19
N LEU A 195 59.18 -5.54 49.83
CA LEU A 195 59.45 -4.27 50.50
C LEU A 195 58.92 -4.27 51.94
N THR A 196 57.74 -4.83 52.17
CA THR A 196 57.16 -5.00 53.51
C THR A 196 58.00 -5.96 54.35
N ASP A 197 58.45 -7.08 53.79
CA ASP A 197 59.33 -8.03 54.47
C ASP A 197 60.67 -7.40 54.83
N LYS A 198 61.31 -6.70 53.88
CA LYS A 198 62.56 -5.96 54.15
C LYS A 198 62.37 -4.85 55.17
N SER A 199 61.26 -4.11 55.09
CA SER A 199 60.92 -3.09 56.10
C SER A 199 60.75 -3.71 57.48
N SER A 200 60.13 -4.89 57.56
CA SER A 200 59.97 -5.64 58.81
C SER A 200 61.32 -6.11 59.38
N GLN A 201 62.23 -6.60 58.52
CA GLN A 201 63.60 -6.95 58.92
C GLN A 201 64.40 -5.73 59.39
N VAL A 202 64.24 -4.56 58.75
CA VAL A 202 64.85 -3.32 59.20
C VAL A 202 64.28 -2.88 60.56
N GLU A 203 62.97 -3.05 60.77
CA GLU A 203 62.35 -2.77 62.06
C GLU A 203 62.83 -3.74 63.15
N GLU A 204 63.00 -5.03 62.84
CA GLU A 204 63.59 -6.03 63.73
C GLU A 204 65.03 -5.64 64.12
N LEU A 205 65.89 -5.33 63.14
CA LEU A 205 67.25 -4.84 63.39
C LEU A 205 67.26 -3.53 64.18
N TYR A 206 66.34 -2.60 63.90
CA TYR A 206 66.19 -1.36 64.65
C TYR A 206 65.81 -1.65 66.11
N ASN A 207 64.91 -2.61 66.34
CA ASN A 207 64.50 -3.02 67.67
C ASN A 207 65.68 -3.65 68.44
N ASP A 208 66.42 -4.56 67.79
CA ASP A 208 67.59 -5.24 68.36
C ASP A 208 68.73 -4.28 68.72
N ILE A 209 68.87 -3.17 67.99
CA ILE A 209 69.94 -2.21 68.24
C ILE A 209 69.50 -1.09 69.19
N PHE A 210 68.29 -0.55 69.01
CA PHE A 210 67.88 0.75 69.57
C PHE A 210 66.67 0.72 70.52
N LYS A 211 65.84 -0.33 70.57
CA LYS A 211 64.75 -0.45 71.56
C LYS A 211 65.25 -1.06 72.88
N LYS A 212 64.39 -1.05 73.90
CA LYS A 212 64.66 -1.55 75.26
C LYS A 212 65.18 -3.00 75.22
N GLU A 213 66.31 -3.26 75.90
CA GLU A 213 67.14 -4.49 75.85
C GLU A 213 68.06 -4.67 74.62
N GLY A 214 68.00 -3.74 73.65
CA GLY A 214 68.88 -3.73 72.49
C GLY A 214 70.34 -3.40 72.82
N ILE A 215 71.23 -3.60 71.85
CA ILE A 215 72.69 -3.46 72.04
C ILE A 215 73.09 -2.09 72.60
N LYS A 216 72.41 -1.01 72.19
CA LYS A 216 72.64 0.35 72.74
C LYS A 216 72.28 0.45 74.22
N GLU A 217 71.15 -0.12 74.63
CA GLU A 217 70.68 -0.13 76.02
C GLU A 217 71.59 -1.00 76.89
N ARG A 218 72.05 -2.15 76.37
CA ARG A 218 73.03 -3.03 77.03
C ARG A 218 74.38 -2.35 77.24
N ILE A 219 74.86 -1.56 76.29
CA ILE A 219 76.09 -0.76 76.44
C ILE A 219 75.91 0.35 77.50
N THR A 220 74.73 0.97 77.58
CA THR A 220 74.42 1.93 78.66
C THR A 220 74.20 1.28 80.03
N LEU A 221 73.62 0.07 80.08
CA LEU A 221 73.48 -0.74 81.30
C LEU A 221 74.85 -1.21 81.82
N TYR A 222 75.76 -1.66 80.95
CA TYR A 222 77.13 -1.99 81.38
C TYR A 222 77.93 -0.80 81.93
N LEU A 223 77.53 0.44 81.61
CA LEU A 223 78.10 1.67 82.17
C LEU A 223 77.33 2.21 83.39
N ALA A 224 76.12 1.69 83.70
CA ALA A 224 75.22 2.19 84.75
C ALA A 224 74.75 1.14 85.78
N ASP A 225 75.06 -0.15 85.60
CA ASP A 225 74.81 -1.27 86.54
C ASP A 225 75.73 -1.24 87.78
N ALA A 226 76.24 -0.07 88.14
CA ALA A 226 76.99 0.11 89.36
C ALA A 226 76.13 0.53 90.56
N ASP A 227 74.85 0.95 90.44
CA ASP A 227 74.20 1.45 91.68
C ASP A 227 72.69 1.47 91.93
N THR A 228 71.70 1.33 91.01
CA THR A 228 70.32 1.58 91.50
C THR A 228 69.15 1.14 90.60
N ASP A 229 68.08 0.66 91.27
CA ASP A 229 66.65 0.79 90.87
C ASP A 229 66.04 -0.35 90.01
N LYS A 230 65.49 -1.46 90.55
CA LYS A 230 64.63 -1.64 91.73
C LYS A 230 63.43 -0.68 91.78
N LYS A 231 62.44 -0.75 90.87
CA LYS A 231 60.99 -0.51 91.21
C LYS A 231 59.85 -0.68 90.16
N SER A 232 60.03 -0.93 88.87
CA SER A 232 58.93 -0.66 87.90
C SER A 232 58.26 -1.87 87.19
N ILE A 233 58.20 -3.06 87.81
CA ILE A 233 57.58 -4.28 87.25
C ILE A 233 56.15 -4.51 87.79
N SER A 234 55.21 -3.58 87.58
CA SER A 234 53.82 -3.77 88.07
C SER A 234 52.71 -3.51 87.04
N SER A 235 53.02 -3.07 85.82
CA SER A 235 51.99 -2.71 84.83
C SER A 235 51.81 -3.70 83.67
N LEU A 236 52.65 -4.72 83.52
CA LEU A 236 52.63 -5.63 82.35
C LEU A 236 51.70 -6.85 82.44
N LYS A 237 51.04 -7.08 83.58
CA LYS A 237 50.21 -8.29 83.81
C LYS A 237 48.81 -8.22 83.16
N LYS A 238 48.37 -7.08 82.64
CA LYS A 238 46.96 -6.85 82.29
C LYS A 238 46.56 -7.20 80.84
N SER A 239 47.47 -7.19 79.86
CA SER A 239 47.12 -7.37 78.44
C SER A 239 46.98 -8.82 77.94
N SER A 240 47.36 -9.83 78.71
CA SER A 240 47.35 -11.23 78.23
C SER A 240 46.00 -11.94 78.34
N SER A 241 44.98 -11.30 78.93
CA SER A 241 43.67 -11.93 79.23
C SER A 241 42.61 -11.72 78.14
N GLU A 242 42.78 -10.77 77.22
CA GLU A 242 41.74 -10.40 76.23
C GLU A 242 41.76 -11.29 74.98
N MET A 243 42.90 -11.90 74.63
CA MET A 243 43.07 -12.70 73.41
C MET A 243 42.36 -14.08 73.45
N ILE A 244 41.94 -14.54 74.63
CA ILE A 244 41.32 -15.88 74.80
C ILE A 244 39.80 -15.84 74.53
N ASP A 245 39.17 -14.67 74.65
CA ASP A 245 37.71 -14.53 74.47
C ASP A 245 37.31 -14.41 72.99
N GLU A 246 38.13 -13.79 72.13
CA GLU A 246 37.84 -13.65 70.69
C GLU A 246 37.85 -15.00 69.92
N LEU A 247 38.63 -15.99 70.38
CA LEU A 247 38.76 -17.27 69.67
C LEU A 247 37.53 -18.19 69.83
N LYS A 248 36.74 -18.00 70.90
CA LYS A 248 35.52 -18.78 71.16
C LYS A 248 34.34 -18.28 70.33
N GLU A 249 34.32 -17.01 69.98
CA GLU A 249 33.24 -16.39 69.21
C GLU A 249 33.28 -16.79 67.72
N PHE A 250 34.48 -17.01 67.16
CA PHE A 250 34.67 -17.42 65.76
C PHE A 250 34.16 -18.84 65.46
N HIS A 251 34.27 -19.78 66.42
CA HIS A 251 33.84 -21.16 66.26
C HIS A 251 32.30 -21.31 66.23
N THR A 252 31.59 -20.43 66.94
CA THR A 252 30.12 -20.40 67.01
C THR A 252 29.49 -19.92 65.69
N VAL A 253 30.14 -18.97 65.00
CA VAL A 253 29.64 -18.38 63.74
C VAL A 253 29.69 -19.35 62.54
N ILE A 254 30.66 -20.27 62.50
CA ILE A 254 30.86 -21.19 61.37
C ILE A 254 29.96 -22.44 61.45
N LEU A 255 29.72 -22.98 62.65
CA LEU A 255 29.13 -24.32 62.85
C LEU A 255 27.75 -24.34 63.55
N GLY A 256 27.25 -23.21 64.07
CA GLY A 256 25.98 -23.12 64.80
C GLY A 256 26.03 -23.64 66.24
N GLU A 257 24.93 -23.50 66.99
CA GLU A 257 24.79 -23.98 68.38
C GLU A 257 24.18 -25.39 68.42
N GLU A 258 24.58 -26.19 69.41
CA GLU A 258 24.02 -27.53 69.67
C GLU A 258 22.74 -27.42 70.52
N ASN A 259 21.66 -28.06 70.10
CA ASN A 259 20.46 -28.23 70.91
C ASN A 259 20.50 -29.57 71.68
N GLU A 260 19.58 -29.76 72.63
CA GLU A 260 19.65 -30.82 73.68
C GLU A 260 19.63 -32.27 73.17
N GLU A 261 19.46 -32.51 71.86
CA GLU A 261 19.48 -33.83 71.22
C GLU A 261 20.76 -34.10 70.43
N GLY A 262 21.73 -33.17 70.43
CA GLY A 262 23.06 -33.35 69.83
C GLY A 262 23.14 -33.04 68.32
N GLU A 263 22.11 -32.43 67.74
CA GLU A 263 22.15 -31.90 66.37
C GLU A 263 22.47 -30.40 66.38
N ARG A 264 23.24 -29.92 65.39
CA ARG A 264 23.63 -28.51 65.31
C ARG A 264 22.68 -27.75 64.38
N GLU A 265 22.01 -26.73 64.90
CA GLU A 265 21.15 -25.84 64.12
C GLU A 265 21.79 -24.45 63.94
N GLY A 266 21.99 -24.06 62.67
CA GLY A 266 22.51 -22.75 62.28
C GLY A 266 23.90 -22.79 61.60
N GLY A 267 24.47 -21.62 61.34
CA GLY A 267 25.78 -21.45 60.70
C GLY A 267 25.78 -21.51 59.18
N LEU A 268 26.86 -21.02 58.55
CA LEU A 268 27.01 -20.94 57.08
C LEU A 268 26.78 -22.27 56.36
N LYS A 269 27.08 -23.40 57.02
CA LYS A 269 26.90 -24.75 56.44
C LYS A 269 25.43 -25.11 56.21
N ASN A 270 24.53 -24.73 57.13
CA ASN A 270 23.09 -24.94 56.95
C ASN A 270 22.52 -24.01 55.88
N GLU A 271 22.98 -22.76 55.84
CA GLU A 271 22.53 -21.79 54.83
C GLU A 271 22.92 -22.22 53.41
N ILE A 272 24.12 -22.79 53.22
CA ILE A 272 24.56 -23.34 51.93
C ILE A 272 23.70 -24.53 51.49
N ASN A 273 23.29 -25.40 52.40
CA ASN A 273 22.44 -26.56 52.08
C ASN A 273 21.00 -26.14 51.74
N ILE A 274 20.45 -25.13 52.43
CA ILE A 274 19.14 -24.56 52.14
C ILE A 274 19.15 -23.88 50.76
N ARG A 275 20.15 -23.03 50.49
CA ARG A 275 20.28 -22.35 49.18
C ARG A 275 20.48 -23.32 48.02
N ARG A 276 21.17 -24.46 48.24
CA ARG A 276 21.29 -25.53 47.23
C ARG A 276 19.93 -26.12 46.87
N LYS A 277 19.08 -26.38 47.87
CA LYS A 277 17.73 -26.92 47.67
C LYS A 277 16.82 -25.91 46.95
N GLU A 278 16.88 -24.64 47.33
CA GLU A 278 16.16 -23.56 46.63
C GLU A 278 16.59 -23.42 45.16
N LEU A 279 17.87 -23.63 44.86
CA LEU A 279 18.40 -23.63 43.49
C LEU A 279 17.90 -24.80 42.65
N ASP A 280 17.82 -26.00 43.24
CA ASP A 280 17.27 -27.18 42.57
C ASP A 280 15.75 -27.04 42.33
N ASP A 281 15.00 -26.52 43.30
CA ASP A 281 13.56 -26.23 43.14
C ASP A 281 13.33 -25.13 42.10
N PHE A 282 14.16 -24.09 42.07
CA PHE A 282 14.12 -23.06 41.03
C PHE A 282 14.40 -23.64 39.64
N LYS A 283 15.37 -24.56 39.51
CA LYS A 283 15.68 -25.24 38.25
C LYS A 283 14.49 -26.05 37.74
N ILE A 284 13.81 -26.80 38.62
CA ILE A 284 12.61 -27.58 38.27
C ILE A 284 11.47 -26.64 37.81
N MET A 285 11.21 -25.55 38.54
CA MET A 285 10.20 -24.56 38.14
C MET A 285 10.50 -23.92 36.79
N GLN A 286 11.77 -23.61 36.49
CA GLN A 286 12.14 -23.08 35.18
C GLN A 286 11.91 -24.10 34.07
N GLN A 287 12.25 -25.38 34.30
CA GLN A 287 12.01 -26.43 33.31
C GLN A 287 10.52 -26.61 33.00
N GLU A 288 9.65 -26.58 34.00
CA GLU A 288 8.19 -26.60 33.78
C GLU A 288 7.71 -25.34 33.04
N ARG A 289 8.20 -24.16 33.41
CA ARG A 289 7.83 -22.90 32.76
C ARG A 289 8.27 -22.86 31.29
N TYR A 290 9.46 -23.37 30.97
CA TYR A 290 9.94 -23.52 29.60
C TYR A 290 9.08 -24.50 28.80
N LYS A 291 8.70 -25.63 29.39
CA LYS A 291 7.84 -26.63 28.71
C LYS A 291 6.46 -26.06 28.40
N GLU A 292 5.86 -25.33 29.35
CA GLU A 292 4.55 -24.71 29.15
C GLU A 292 4.61 -23.55 28.14
N LEU A 293 5.67 -22.74 28.18
CA LEU A 293 5.90 -21.69 27.19
C LEU A 293 6.11 -22.27 25.78
N ASN A 294 6.85 -23.37 25.66
CA ASN A 294 7.09 -24.02 24.37
C ASN A 294 5.80 -24.64 23.80
N ASN A 295 4.94 -25.23 24.64
CA ASN A 295 3.61 -25.70 24.26
C ASN A 295 2.71 -24.54 23.78
N GLN A 296 2.76 -23.38 24.45
CA GLN A 296 2.03 -22.19 24.01
C GLN A 296 2.54 -21.67 22.66
N ILE A 297 3.87 -21.63 22.45
CA ILE A 297 4.49 -21.24 21.17
C ILE A 297 4.07 -22.20 20.04
N GLU A 298 4.11 -23.52 20.26
CA GLU A 298 3.66 -24.52 19.28
C GLU A 298 2.16 -24.43 18.97
N SER A 299 1.33 -24.04 19.96
CA SER A 299 -0.10 -23.81 19.74
C SER A 299 -0.40 -22.53 18.93
N LEU A 300 0.46 -21.52 19.00
CA LEU A 300 0.33 -20.24 18.29
C LEU A 300 0.98 -20.26 16.90
N LEU A 301 1.96 -21.15 16.69
CA LEU A 301 2.66 -21.36 15.42
C LEU A 301 1.71 -21.57 14.22
N PRO A 302 0.70 -22.45 14.26
CA PRO A 302 -0.22 -22.59 13.12
C PRO A 302 -1.16 -21.39 12.95
N GLY A 303 -1.31 -20.49 13.93
CA GLY A 303 -2.17 -19.30 13.83
C GLY A 303 -1.46 -18.07 13.27
N ALA A 304 -0.15 -17.92 13.53
CA ALA A 304 0.67 -16.78 13.12
C ALA A 304 1.50 -17.02 11.85
N THR A 305 1.48 -18.23 11.29
CA THR A 305 2.28 -18.62 10.11
C THR A 305 1.47 -18.60 8.81
N SER A 306 2.20 -18.75 7.69
CA SER A 306 1.65 -18.92 6.33
C SER A 306 0.53 -19.97 6.26
N ALA A 307 0.62 -21.06 7.03
CA ALA A 307 -0.42 -22.09 7.11
C ALA A 307 -1.72 -21.60 7.77
N GLY A 308 -1.62 -20.78 8.82
CA GLY A 308 -2.75 -20.15 9.49
C GLY A 308 -3.48 -19.14 8.61
N LEU A 309 -2.71 -18.27 7.95
CA LEU A 309 -3.23 -17.33 6.97
C LEU A 309 -3.90 -18.05 5.79
N ALA A 310 -3.30 -19.12 5.27
CA ALA A 310 -3.89 -19.94 4.22
C ALA A 310 -5.24 -20.53 4.64
N LYS A 311 -5.36 -21.03 5.87
CA LYS A 311 -6.62 -21.57 6.40
C LYS A 311 -7.68 -20.47 6.52
N ALA A 312 -7.33 -19.32 7.10
CA ALA A 312 -8.24 -18.18 7.24
C ALA A 312 -8.73 -17.66 5.88
N TYR A 313 -7.84 -17.53 4.88
CA TYR A 313 -8.22 -17.15 3.52
C TYR A 313 -9.07 -18.23 2.84
N SER A 314 -8.82 -19.51 3.09
CA SER A 314 -9.65 -20.61 2.57
C SER A 314 -11.07 -20.57 3.14
N GLU A 315 -11.21 -20.29 4.44
CA GLU A 315 -12.51 -20.14 5.11
C GLU A 315 -13.28 -18.93 4.56
N MET A 316 -12.60 -17.80 4.38
CA MET A 316 -13.18 -16.60 3.79
C MET A 316 -13.56 -16.80 2.31
N LYS A 317 -12.72 -17.47 1.52
CA LYS A 317 -13.06 -17.87 0.15
C LYS A 317 -14.32 -18.74 0.13
N LYS A 318 -14.44 -19.70 1.04
CA LYS A 318 -15.63 -20.57 1.15
C LYS A 318 -16.89 -19.82 1.58
N SER A 319 -16.79 -18.77 2.39
CA SER A 319 -17.96 -17.96 2.76
C SER A 319 -18.45 -17.14 1.56
N PHE A 320 -17.54 -16.53 0.78
CA PHE A 320 -17.90 -15.80 -0.43
C PHE A 320 -18.34 -16.69 -1.58
N SER A 321 -17.74 -17.86 -1.77
CA SER A 321 -18.18 -18.84 -2.77
C SER A 321 -19.64 -19.27 -2.53
N ARG A 322 -20.00 -19.49 -1.25
CA ARG A 322 -21.41 -19.71 -0.86
C ARG A 322 -22.29 -18.50 -1.19
N ALA A 323 -21.84 -17.28 -0.88
CA ALA A 323 -22.58 -16.07 -1.23
C ALA A 323 -22.78 -15.92 -2.75
N VAL A 324 -21.78 -16.25 -3.59
CA VAL A 324 -21.88 -16.25 -5.05
C VAL A 324 -22.95 -17.22 -5.54
N ILE A 325 -23.02 -18.42 -4.97
CA ILE A 325 -24.04 -19.41 -5.30
C ILE A 325 -25.43 -18.91 -4.89
N THR A 326 -25.57 -18.38 -3.67
CA THR A 326 -26.84 -17.85 -3.16
C THR A 326 -27.35 -16.66 -3.99
N TYR A 327 -26.50 -15.67 -4.27
CA TYR A 327 -26.86 -14.55 -5.12
C TYR A 327 -27.05 -14.97 -6.58
N GLY A 328 -26.35 -16.01 -7.04
CA GLY A 328 -26.60 -16.64 -8.34
C GLY A 328 -28.01 -17.20 -8.43
N CYS A 329 -28.46 -17.94 -7.42
CA CYS A 329 -29.83 -18.44 -7.34
C CYS A 329 -30.85 -17.30 -7.28
N LEU A 330 -30.64 -16.32 -6.39
CA LEU A 330 -31.50 -15.13 -6.27
C LEU A 330 -31.59 -14.33 -7.57
N PHE A 331 -30.53 -14.30 -8.38
CA PHE A 331 -30.53 -13.63 -9.68
C PHE A 331 -31.47 -14.31 -10.68
N TYR A 332 -31.49 -15.65 -10.72
CA TYR A 332 -32.44 -16.37 -11.58
C TYR A 332 -33.88 -16.23 -11.07
N VAL A 333 -34.08 -16.22 -9.74
CA VAL A 333 -35.40 -15.94 -9.14
C VAL A 333 -35.87 -14.53 -9.48
N SER A 334 -35.00 -13.52 -9.40
CA SER A 334 -35.36 -12.14 -9.75
C SER A 334 -35.66 -11.97 -11.22
N LEU A 335 -34.95 -12.67 -12.10
CA LEU A 335 -35.23 -12.68 -13.54
C LEU A 335 -36.59 -13.34 -13.85
N ALA A 336 -36.90 -14.46 -13.19
CA ALA A 336 -38.21 -15.11 -13.30
C ALA A 336 -39.34 -14.22 -12.78
N PHE A 337 -39.11 -13.50 -11.67
CA PHE A 337 -40.05 -12.53 -11.12
C PHE A 337 -40.28 -11.33 -12.05
N LEU A 338 -39.21 -10.80 -12.67
CA LEU A 338 -39.31 -9.76 -13.69
C LEU A 338 -40.16 -10.23 -14.88
N LEU A 339 -39.90 -11.45 -15.37
CA LEU A 339 -40.67 -12.05 -16.46
C LEU A 339 -42.16 -12.18 -16.07
N ALA A 340 -42.44 -12.66 -14.86
CA ALA A 340 -43.80 -12.79 -14.35
C ALA A 340 -44.52 -11.43 -14.27
N ILE A 341 -43.84 -10.37 -13.82
CA ILE A 341 -44.40 -9.01 -13.81
C ILE A 341 -44.69 -8.50 -15.21
N ILE A 342 -43.77 -8.71 -16.16
CA ILE A 342 -43.98 -8.31 -17.56
C ILE A 342 -45.22 -9.01 -18.14
N CYS A 343 -45.37 -10.32 -17.89
CA CYS A 343 -46.55 -11.07 -18.30
C CYS A 343 -47.82 -10.56 -17.60
N ALA A 344 -47.78 -10.34 -16.28
CA ALA A 344 -48.91 -9.85 -15.51
C ALA A 344 -49.40 -8.48 -16.00
N VAL A 345 -48.46 -7.55 -16.22
CA VAL A 345 -48.74 -6.21 -16.76
C VAL A 345 -49.36 -6.27 -18.17
N TYR A 346 -49.04 -7.30 -18.95
CA TYR A 346 -49.63 -7.51 -20.28
C TYR A 346 -51.05 -8.11 -20.21
N TYR A 347 -51.27 -9.16 -19.42
CA TYR A 347 -52.52 -9.94 -19.43
C TYR A 347 -53.60 -9.41 -18.47
N ILE A 348 -53.25 -8.84 -17.32
CA ILE A 348 -54.21 -8.39 -16.29
C ILE A 348 -55.18 -7.31 -16.81
N PRO A 349 -54.73 -6.24 -17.51
CA PRO A 349 -55.65 -5.20 -17.99
C PRO A 349 -56.69 -5.71 -18.99
N VAL A 350 -56.32 -6.71 -19.80
CA VAL A 350 -57.20 -7.36 -20.77
C VAL A 350 -58.28 -8.19 -20.06
N TYR A 351 -57.90 -8.92 -19.00
CA TYR A 351 -58.81 -9.77 -18.24
C TYR A 351 -59.80 -9.00 -17.36
N PHE A 352 -59.35 -7.91 -16.71
CA PHE A 352 -60.18 -7.09 -15.80
C PHE A 352 -61.03 -6.02 -16.51
N GLY A 353 -61.08 -6.02 -17.84
CA GLY A 353 -61.93 -5.08 -18.59
C GLY A 353 -61.40 -3.65 -18.61
N PHE A 354 -60.08 -3.44 -18.52
CA PHE A 354 -59.41 -2.16 -18.74
C PHE A 354 -58.61 -2.17 -20.06
N PRO A 355 -59.28 -2.27 -21.22
CA PRO A 355 -58.60 -2.37 -22.51
C PRO A 355 -57.72 -1.14 -22.80
N GLU A 356 -58.07 0.04 -22.27
CA GLU A 356 -57.33 1.30 -22.43
C GLU A 356 -55.87 1.24 -21.95
N LEU A 357 -55.55 0.35 -20.99
CA LEU A 357 -54.20 0.17 -20.45
C LEU A 357 -53.39 -0.92 -21.20
N SER A 358 -54.05 -1.72 -22.05
CA SER A 358 -53.45 -2.83 -22.79
C SER A 358 -52.53 -2.35 -23.93
N LEU A 359 -51.52 -3.15 -24.28
CA LEU A 359 -50.63 -2.85 -25.41
C LEU A 359 -51.40 -2.82 -26.75
N GLY A 360 -52.41 -3.70 -26.91
CA GLY A 360 -53.22 -3.78 -28.13
C GLY A 360 -54.03 -2.51 -28.40
N TYR A 361 -54.62 -1.92 -27.36
CA TYR A 361 -55.36 -0.66 -27.49
C TYR A 361 -54.45 0.54 -27.79
N VAL A 362 -53.25 0.58 -27.19
CA VAL A 362 -52.25 1.62 -27.45
C VAL A 362 -51.74 1.52 -28.89
N ILE A 363 -51.43 0.32 -29.38
CA ILE A 363 -50.94 0.09 -30.75
C ILE A 363 -52.04 0.38 -31.79
N SER A 364 -53.30 0.03 -31.52
CA SER A 364 -54.41 0.31 -32.45
C SER A 364 -54.75 1.80 -32.59
N ASN A 365 -54.42 2.61 -31.58
CA ASN A 365 -54.67 4.06 -31.60
C ASN A 365 -53.44 4.89 -31.99
N LEU A 366 -52.25 4.27 -32.09
CA LEU A 366 -51.01 4.93 -32.51
C LEU A 366 -51.07 5.47 -33.97
N PRO A 367 -51.66 4.77 -34.97
CA PRO A 367 -51.79 5.28 -36.34
C PRO A 367 -52.75 6.46 -36.47
N LYS A 368 -53.73 6.58 -35.55
CA LYS A 368 -54.71 7.68 -35.55
C LYS A 368 -54.07 9.01 -35.14
N LEU A 369 -53.05 8.97 -34.29
CA LEU A 369 -52.21 10.12 -33.93
C LEU A 369 -51.33 10.60 -35.09
N THR A 370 -50.85 9.68 -35.95
CA THR A 370 -50.05 10.05 -37.14
C THR A 370 -50.89 10.61 -38.28
N ALA A 371 -52.14 10.17 -38.44
CA ALA A 371 -53.06 10.70 -39.44
C ALA A 371 -53.47 12.17 -39.16
N LEU A 372 -53.65 12.54 -37.89
CA LEU A 372 -53.97 13.91 -37.46
C LEU A 372 -52.79 14.90 -37.54
N ALA A 373 -51.55 14.42 -37.68
CA ALA A 373 -50.35 15.25 -37.83
C ALA A 373 -49.95 15.50 -39.30
N VAL A 374 -50.52 14.75 -40.24
CA VAL A 374 -50.13 14.77 -41.68
C VAL A 374 -51.18 15.45 -42.56
N ASP A 375 -52.41 15.68 -42.09
CA ASP A 375 -53.46 16.31 -42.90
C ASP A 375 -53.37 17.85 -42.90
N GLY A 376 -52.29 18.35 -43.50
CA GLY A 376 -52.16 19.74 -43.96
C GLY A 376 -52.16 19.87 -45.48
N THR A 377 -52.00 18.78 -46.23
CA THR A 377 -52.03 18.79 -47.69
C THR A 377 -52.27 17.37 -48.21
N THR A 378 -53.49 17.04 -48.65
CA THR A 378 -53.84 16.57 -50.01
C THR A 378 -55.22 15.91 -50.02
N GLU A 379 -56.04 16.35 -50.97
CA GLU A 379 -57.34 15.77 -51.30
C GLU A 379 -57.23 14.26 -51.53
N ALA A 380 -58.07 13.48 -50.85
CA ALA A 380 -58.37 12.10 -51.21
C ALA A 380 -59.88 11.93 -51.40
N VAL A 381 -60.22 11.83 -52.68
CA VAL A 381 -61.45 11.34 -53.32
C VAL A 381 -62.36 10.48 -52.42
N ASN A 382 -63.61 10.95 -52.27
CA ASN A 382 -64.75 10.19 -51.73
C ASN A 382 -65.10 9.01 -52.65
N LEU A 383 -65.25 7.81 -52.09
CA LEU A 383 -66.09 6.75 -52.67
C LEU A 383 -66.61 5.81 -51.57
N THR A 384 -67.93 5.61 -51.61
CA THR A 384 -68.80 4.75 -50.79
C THR A 384 -69.27 5.32 -49.45
N GLY A 385 -70.59 5.50 -49.37
CA GLY A 385 -71.29 6.19 -48.29
C GLY A 385 -71.83 5.29 -47.17
N ASN A 386 -72.38 5.99 -46.17
CA ASN A 386 -73.11 5.54 -44.97
C ASN A 386 -72.18 4.92 -43.90
N ILE A 387 -72.17 5.33 -42.62
CA ILE A 387 -73.15 5.98 -41.74
C ILE A 387 -72.33 6.89 -40.81
N ALA A 388 -72.69 8.17 -40.75
CA ALA A 388 -72.26 9.04 -39.67
C ALA A 388 -72.94 8.58 -38.38
N MET A 389 -72.17 7.92 -37.51
CA MET A 389 -72.56 7.72 -36.12
C MET A 389 -71.70 8.66 -35.29
N ASN A 390 -72.40 9.62 -34.68
CA ASN A 390 -71.86 10.70 -33.88
C ASN A 390 -71.16 10.12 -32.64
N THR A 391 -69.84 9.93 -32.71
CA THR A 391 -69.00 9.85 -31.53
C THR A 391 -68.00 10.99 -31.66
N SER A 392 -68.10 11.98 -30.78
CA SER A 392 -67.10 13.03 -30.63
C SER A 392 -65.72 12.38 -30.62
N GLU A 393 -64.93 12.59 -31.68
CA GLU A 393 -63.62 11.98 -31.81
C GLU A 393 -62.75 12.43 -30.61
N PRO A 394 -62.08 11.50 -29.91
CA PRO A 394 -61.28 11.85 -28.75
C PRO A 394 -60.15 12.79 -29.18
N SER A 395 -60.09 13.98 -28.58
CA SER A 395 -59.07 14.98 -28.87
C SER A 395 -57.65 14.39 -28.76
N VAL A 396 -56.71 14.88 -29.56
CA VAL A 396 -55.30 14.45 -29.53
C VAL A 396 -54.72 14.44 -28.11
N SER A 397 -55.09 15.44 -27.29
CA SER A 397 -54.71 15.52 -25.87
C SER A 397 -55.20 14.34 -25.03
N SER A 398 -56.44 13.87 -25.24
CA SER A 398 -57.01 12.73 -24.53
C SER A 398 -56.30 11.42 -24.91
N GLN A 399 -55.90 11.27 -26.17
CA GLN A 399 -55.17 10.09 -26.65
C GLN A 399 -53.74 10.03 -26.07
N ILE A 400 -53.03 11.17 -26.02
CA ILE A 400 -51.72 11.29 -25.37
C ILE A 400 -51.82 10.94 -23.88
N PHE A 401 -52.87 11.43 -23.20
CA PHE A 401 -53.08 11.14 -21.78
C PHE A 401 -53.30 9.65 -21.51
N ILE A 402 -54.04 8.93 -22.38
CA ILE A 402 -54.24 7.48 -22.27
C ILE A 402 -52.91 6.71 -22.43
N ILE A 403 -52.08 7.10 -23.41
CA ILE A 403 -50.76 6.49 -23.63
C ILE A 403 -49.84 6.72 -22.42
N LEU A 404 -49.81 7.95 -21.90
CA LEU A 404 -49.01 8.29 -20.72
C LEU A 404 -49.45 7.50 -19.48
N LYS A 405 -50.77 7.37 -19.25
CA LYS A 405 -51.32 6.58 -18.14
C LYS A 405 -50.93 5.10 -18.25
N SER A 406 -50.97 4.52 -19.46
CA SER A 406 -50.49 3.15 -19.71
C SER A 406 -49.00 3.02 -19.44
N LEU A 407 -48.18 3.99 -19.83
CA LEU A 407 -46.74 3.96 -19.62
C LEU A 407 -46.36 4.07 -18.14
N VAL A 408 -46.94 5.02 -17.41
CA VAL A 408 -46.68 5.22 -15.96
C VAL A 408 -47.10 4.00 -15.15
N PHE A 409 -48.24 3.38 -15.49
CA PHE A 409 -48.69 2.14 -14.86
C PHE A 409 -47.67 1.01 -15.04
N LYS A 410 -47.21 0.78 -16.28
CA LYS A 410 -46.21 -0.28 -16.58
C LYS A 410 -44.88 -0.04 -15.88
N LEU A 411 -44.40 1.21 -15.91
CA LEU A 411 -43.13 1.59 -15.31
C LEU A 411 -43.16 1.40 -13.78
N SER A 412 -44.28 1.69 -13.12
CA SER A 412 -44.42 1.55 -11.66
C SER A 412 -44.22 0.12 -11.16
N PHE A 413 -44.50 -0.89 -11.99
CA PHE A 413 -44.28 -2.31 -11.62
C PHE A 413 -42.97 -2.88 -12.18
N ILE A 414 -42.58 -2.50 -13.39
CA ILE A 414 -41.37 -3.02 -14.04
C ILE A 414 -40.10 -2.44 -13.39
N LEU A 415 -40.12 -1.18 -12.99
CA LEU A 415 -38.93 -0.49 -12.47
C LEU A 415 -38.42 -1.07 -11.13
N PRO A 416 -39.27 -1.36 -10.13
CA PRO A 416 -38.83 -2.04 -8.90
C PRO A 416 -38.27 -3.45 -9.16
N ALA A 417 -38.88 -4.21 -10.08
CA ALA A 417 -38.42 -5.55 -10.44
C ALA A 417 -37.07 -5.52 -11.15
N LEU A 418 -36.89 -4.56 -12.06
CA LEU A 418 -35.65 -4.35 -12.80
C LEU A 418 -34.52 -3.87 -11.86
N TRP A 419 -34.85 -2.98 -10.91
CA TRP A 419 -33.92 -2.59 -9.85
C TRP A 419 -33.46 -3.79 -9.01
N LEU A 420 -34.37 -4.69 -8.64
CA LEU A 420 -34.05 -5.90 -7.88
C LEU A 420 -33.07 -6.81 -8.65
N VAL A 421 -33.31 -7.02 -9.94
CA VAL A 421 -32.40 -7.80 -10.81
C VAL A 421 -30.99 -7.18 -10.82
N LEU A 422 -30.90 -5.86 -10.98
CA LEU A 422 -29.61 -5.15 -11.00
C LEU A 422 -28.92 -5.16 -9.64
N PHE A 423 -29.67 -4.97 -8.56
CA PHE A 423 -29.15 -5.04 -7.20
C PHE A 423 -28.53 -6.41 -6.91
N VAL A 424 -29.25 -7.49 -7.21
CA VAL A 424 -28.75 -8.86 -7.00
C VAL A 424 -27.57 -9.15 -7.92
N SER A 425 -27.60 -8.67 -9.17
CA SER A 425 -26.47 -8.79 -10.10
C SER A 425 -25.21 -8.12 -9.56
N LYS A 426 -25.33 -6.90 -9.01
CA LYS A 426 -24.20 -6.18 -8.41
C LYS A 426 -23.64 -6.93 -7.20
N ARG A 427 -24.50 -7.38 -6.28
CA ARG A 427 -24.08 -8.15 -5.10
C ARG A 427 -23.40 -9.47 -5.45
N ARG A 428 -23.86 -10.15 -6.50
CA ARG A 428 -23.20 -11.36 -7.02
C ARG A 428 -21.79 -11.06 -7.54
N ASN A 429 -21.63 -9.97 -8.30
CA ASN A 429 -20.32 -9.59 -8.85
C ASN A 429 -19.33 -9.19 -7.75
N GLU A 430 -19.79 -8.43 -6.74
CA GLU A 430 -18.99 -8.09 -5.55
C GLU A 430 -18.50 -9.36 -4.82
N ALA A 431 -19.40 -10.30 -4.55
CA ALA A 431 -19.04 -11.55 -3.88
C ALA A 431 -18.04 -12.40 -4.69
N ARG A 432 -18.18 -12.43 -6.01
CA ARG A 432 -17.28 -13.18 -6.91
C ARG A 432 -15.89 -12.59 -6.96
N ARG A 433 -15.79 -11.25 -6.92
CA ARG A 433 -14.51 -10.55 -6.85
C ARG A 433 -13.79 -10.85 -5.55
N LEU A 434 -14.50 -10.76 -4.41
CA LEU A 434 -13.93 -11.10 -3.10
C LEU A 434 -13.46 -12.56 -3.06
N GLU A 435 -14.26 -13.49 -3.60
CA GLU A 435 -13.86 -14.90 -3.72
C GLU A 435 -12.52 -15.06 -4.47
N GLN A 436 -12.34 -14.38 -5.60
CA GLN A 436 -11.10 -14.43 -6.40
C GLN A 436 -9.91 -13.83 -5.65
N GLU A 437 -10.11 -12.71 -4.95
CA GLU A 437 -9.05 -12.07 -4.16
C GLU A 437 -8.60 -12.95 -3.00
N TYR A 438 -9.53 -13.54 -2.25
CA TYR A 438 -9.20 -14.49 -1.18
C TYR A 438 -8.61 -15.80 -1.72
N ALA A 439 -9.01 -16.26 -2.91
CA ALA A 439 -8.38 -17.39 -3.56
C ALA A 439 -6.91 -17.11 -3.93
N HIS A 440 -6.62 -15.91 -4.42
CA HIS A 440 -5.25 -15.47 -4.69
C HIS A 440 -4.43 -15.36 -3.40
N LYS A 441 -4.98 -14.76 -2.35
CA LYS A 441 -4.32 -14.67 -1.03
C LYS A 441 -4.07 -16.04 -0.40
N GLU A 442 -4.99 -16.98 -0.52
CA GLU A 442 -4.81 -18.38 -0.09
C GLU A 442 -3.68 -19.07 -0.85
N ALA A 443 -3.62 -18.92 -2.17
CA ALA A 443 -2.59 -19.53 -3.00
C ALA A 443 -1.19 -18.98 -2.65
N LEU A 444 -1.07 -17.66 -2.46
CA LEU A 444 0.17 -17.02 -2.02
C LEU A 444 0.62 -17.55 -0.65
N ALA A 445 -0.30 -17.57 0.33
CA ALA A 445 0.01 -18.07 1.67
C ALA A 445 0.45 -19.54 1.66
N LYS A 446 -0.20 -20.41 0.88
CA LYS A 446 0.21 -21.82 0.72
C LYS A 446 1.58 -21.97 0.05
N SER A 447 1.86 -21.17 -0.97
CA SER A 447 3.10 -21.27 -1.75
C SER A 447 4.33 -20.70 -1.04
N TYR A 448 4.13 -19.82 -0.05
CA TYR A 448 5.23 -19.14 0.66
C TYR A 448 6.20 -20.11 1.33
N ASP A 449 5.70 -21.13 2.04
CA ASP A 449 6.56 -22.09 2.73
C ASP A 449 7.40 -22.90 1.73
N SER A 450 6.81 -23.29 0.59
CA SER A 450 7.52 -23.98 -0.49
C SER A 450 8.57 -23.09 -1.18
N TYR A 451 8.32 -21.79 -1.34
CA TYR A 451 9.31 -20.87 -1.89
C TYR A 451 10.43 -20.57 -0.90
N LYS A 452 10.09 -20.39 0.38
CA LYS A 452 11.07 -20.24 1.46
C LYS A 452 12.05 -21.43 1.50
N GLN A 453 11.52 -22.65 1.50
CA GLN A 453 12.34 -23.87 1.48
C GLN A 453 13.22 -24.02 0.21
N GLN A 454 12.79 -23.47 -0.92
CA GLN A 454 13.60 -23.48 -2.15
C GLN A 454 14.71 -22.43 -2.11
N ILE A 455 14.43 -21.25 -1.55
CA ILE A 455 15.40 -20.17 -1.39
C ILE A 455 16.47 -20.53 -0.36
N GLU A 456 16.11 -21.20 0.73
CA GLU A 456 17.04 -21.71 1.75
C GLU A 456 18.03 -22.77 1.22
N LYS A 457 17.78 -23.34 0.03
CA LYS A 457 18.69 -24.28 -0.65
C LYS A 457 19.67 -23.61 -1.62
N LEU A 458 19.58 -22.29 -1.81
CA LEU A 458 20.47 -21.53 -2.68
C LEU A 458 21.76 -21.11 -1.94
N LYS A 459 22.73 -20.55 -2.67
CA LYS A 459 23.95 -19.99 -2.06
C LYS A 459 23.60 -18.77 -1.20
N GLN A 460 24.32 -18.60 -0.09
CA GLN A 460 24.06 -17.60 0.96
C GLN A 460 23.86 -16.17 0.44
N GLU A 461 24.59 -15.79 -0.61
CA GLU A 461 24.60 -14.43 -1.17
C GLU A 461 23.27 -14.04 -1.86
N ASP A 462 22.54 -15.01 -2.41
CA ASP A 462 21.23 -14.80 -3.06
C ASP A 462 20.04 -15.03 -2.10
N GLN A 463 20.28 -15.74 -1.01
CA GLN A 463 19.26 -16.19 -0.05
C GLN A 463 18.61 -15.00 0.68
N ASP A 464 19.40 -14.09 1.24
CA ASP A 464 18.90 -12.95 2.01
C ASP A 464 18.07 -11.97 1.16
N LYS A 465 18.49 -11.76 -0.09
CA LYS A 465 17.79 -10.91 -1.05
C LYS A 465 16.44 -11.51 -1.46
N LEU A 466 16.41 -12.80 -1.78
CA LEU A 466 15.20 -13.50 -2.22
C LEU A 466 14.20 -13.69 -1.07
N LEU A 467 14.67 -13.97 0.15
CA LEU A 467 13.83 -14.01 1.35
C LEU A 467 13.18 -12.65 1.64
N SER A 468 13.96 -11.58 1.55
CA SER A 468 13.46 -10.21 1.75
C SER A 468 12.39 -9.84 0.71
N MET A 469 12.63 -10.15 -0.57
CA MET A 469 11.63 -9.93 -1.63
C MET A 469 10.37 -10.79 -1.45
N LEU A 470 10.50 -12.04 -1.03
CA LEU A 470 9.37 -12.93 -0.76
C LEU A 470 8.51 -12.39 0.39
N MET A 471 9.16 -11.96 1.48
CA MET A 471 8.49 -11.37 2.64
C MET A 471 7.82 -10.03 2.30
N GLU A 472 8.48 -9.16 1.55
CA GLU A 472 7.93 -7.89 1.10
C GLU A 472 6.68 -8.09 0.21
N ASN A 473 6.74 -9.01 -0.74
CA ASN A 473 5.61 -9.32 -1.62
C ASN A 473 4.43 -9.95 -0.86
N MET A 474 4.71 -10.80 0.12
CA MET A 474 3.68 -11.34 1.02
C MET A 474 3.04 -10.23 1.87
N LEU A 475 3.84 -9.35 2.47
CA LEU A 475 3.35 -8.23 3.29
C LEU A 475 2.50 -7.28 2.45
N LYS A 476 2.91 -6.95 1.22
CA LYS A 476 2.13 -6.16 0.26
C LYS A 476 0.77 -6.81 -0.05
N ALA A 477 0.73 -8.13 -0.27
CA ALA A 477 -0.50 -8.86 -0.55
C ALA A 477 -1.46 -8.91 0.66
N ILE A 478 -0.94 -8.97 1.88
CA ILE A 478 -1.72 -8.96 3.12
C ILE A 478 -2.26 -7.55 3.41
N ALA A 479 -1.41 -6.52 3.24
CA ALA A 479 -1.75 -5.12 3.49
C ALA A 479 -2.82 -4.56 2.55
N LEU A 480 -3.00 -5.14 1.36
CA LEU A 480 -3.99 -4.70 0.38
C LEU A 480 -5.41 -5.03 0.86
N ASN A 481 -6.18 -4.00 1.23
CA ASN A 481 -7.54 -4.13 1.75
C ASN A 481 -8.51 -4.53 0.62
N PRO A 482 -9.23 -5.66 0.71
CA PRO A 482 -10.24 -6.07 -0.28
C PRO A 482 -11.40 -5.09 -0.44
N ALA A 483 -11.61 -4.17 0.51
CA ALA A 483 -12.61 -3.11 0.36
C ALA A 483 -12.16 -2.02 -0.64
N GLU A 484 -10.86 -1.75 -0.75
CA GLU A 484 -10.32 -0.74 -1.68
C GLU A 484 -10.43 -1.17 -3.15
N THR A 485 -10.39 -2.48 -3.41
CA THR A 485 -10.62 -3.01 -4.74
C THR A 485 -12.10 -2.88 -5.11
N LEU A 486 -13.02 -3.09 -4.17
CA LEU A 486 -14.46 -2.84 -4.37
C LEU A 486 -14.80 -1.38 -4.69
N ASP A 487 -14.16 -0.42 -3.99
CA ASP A 487 -14.54 1.00 -4.03
C ASP A 487 -13.88 1.80 -5.19
N LYS A 488 -12.80 1.27 -5.76
CA LYS A 488 -12.21 1.85 -6.98
C LYS A 488 -13.12 1.61 -8.18
N ASN A 489 -14.02 2.56 -8.44
CA ASN A 489 -14.42 3.16 -9.72
C ASN A 489 -14.15 2.37 -11.03
N HIS A 490 -14.29 1.05 -11.03
CA HIS A 490 -14.48 0.28 -12.24
C HIS A 490 -15.90 0.57 -12.64
N LYS A 491 -16.04 1.64 -13.42
CA LYS A 491 -17.17 1.85 -14.32
C LYS A 491 -17.18 0.68 -15.31
N ASP A 492 -17.53 -0.51 -14.85
CA ASP A 492 -18.37 -1.35 -15.69
C ASP A 492 -19.69 -0.56 -15.70
N PRO A 493 -20.00 0.17 -16.79
CA PRO A 493 -21.21 0.95 -16.81
C PRO A 493 -22.34 -0.01 -16.46
N MET A 494 -23.14 0.34 -15.47
CA MET A 494 -24.36 -0.42 -15.25
C MET A 494 -25.08 -0.47 -16.61
N PRO A 495 -25.67 -1.60 -17.03
CA PRO A 495 -26.37 -1.67 -18.31
C PRO A 495 -27.37 -0.51 -18.50
N ILE A 496 -27.93 0.03 -17.40
CA ILE A 496 -28.73 1.26 -17.40
C ILE A 496 -27.92 2.51 -17.72
N GLU A 497 -26.72 2.70 -17.17
CA GLU A 497 -25.89 3.88 -17.41
C GLU A 497 -25.43 3.95 -18.86
N GLU A 498 -25.15 2.80 -19.48
CA GLU A 498 -24.89 2.70 -20.92
C GLU A 498 -26.14 3.00 -21.77
N VAL A 499 -27.31 2.52 -21.34
CA VAL A 499 -28.60 2.77 -22.00
C VAL A 499 -29.05 4.22 -21.85
N MET A 500 -28.90 4.82 -20.66
CA MET A 500 -29.36 6.17 -20.31
C MET A 500 -28.42 7.27 -20.86
N ASN A 501 -27.16 6.94 -21.12
CA ASN A 501 -26.23 7.83 -21.83
C ASN A 501 -26.34 7.74 -23.36
N ARG A 502 -27.23 6.88 -23.91
CA ARG A 502 -27.53 6.89 -25.34
C ARG A 502 -28.32 8.15 -25.68
N LYS A 503 -27.77 8.98 -26.57
CA LYS A 503 -28.39 10.21 -27.11
C LYS A 503 -29.81 9.97 -27.65
N GLU A 504 -30.11 8.75 -28.08
CA GLU A 504 -31.43 8.32 -28.55
C GLU A 504 -32.53 8.49 -27.49
N ILE A 505 -32.25 8.18 -26.21
CA ILE A 505 -33.25 8.27 -25.13
C ILE A 505 -33.57 9.74 -24.82
N TRP A 506 -32.54 10.59 -24.75
CA TRP A 506 -32.71 12.03 -24.54
C TRP A 506 -33.43 12.71 -25.69
N ASN A 507 -33.11 12.35 -26.95
CA ASN A 507 -33.83 12.83 -28.12
C ASN A 507 -35.31 12.42 -28.14
N ILE A 508 -35.64 11.23 -27.64
CA ILE A 508 -37.04 10.78 -27.51
C ILE A 508 -37.75 11.58 -26.41
N LEU A 509 -37.07 11.85 -25.29
CA LEU A 509 -37.62 12.62 -24.17
C LEU A 509 -37.88 14.08 -24.54
N ASP A 510 -36.96 14.71 -25.27
CA ASP A 510 -37.09 16.10 -25.75
C ASP A 510 -38.22 16.23 -26.79
N LYS A 511 -38.33 15.28 -27.73
CA LYS A 511 -39.47 15.23 -28.65
C LYS A 511 -40.81 15.07 -27.93
N PHE A 512 -40.84 14.28 -26.85
CA PHE A 512 -42.05 14.12 -26.04
C PHE A 512 -42.41 15.40 -25.27
N LYS A 513 -41.41 16.15 -24.81
CA LYS A 513 -41.58 17.44 -24.12
C LYS A 513 -42.14 18.52 -25.05
N ASP A 514 -41.70 18.55 -26.30
CA ASP A 514 -42.22 19.46 -27.32
C ASP A 514 -43.66 19.15 -27.74
N LEU A 515 -44.08 17.88 -27.61
CA LEU A 515 -45.45 17.42 -27.87
C LEU A 515 -46.44 17.74 -26.74
N VAL A 516 -45.97 17.91 -25.51
CA VAL A 516 -46.81 18.13 -24.30
C VAL A 516 -46.88 19.61 -23.88
N THR A 517 -45.98 20.46 -24.39
CA THR A 517 -46.04 21.91 -24.13
C THR A 517 -47.02 22.59 -25.09
N PRO A 518 -48.13 23.19 -24.61
CA PRO A 518 -49.03 23.91 -25.50
C PRO A 518 -48.31 25.14 -26.05
N LYS A 519 -48.22 25.23 -27.39
CA LYS A 519 -47.82 26.48 -28.07
C LYS A 519 -48.76 27.59 -27.60
N LYS A 520 -48.21 28.56 -26.85
CA LYS A 520 -48.90 29.81 -26.58
C LYS A 520 -49.16 30.50 -27.92
N SER A 521 -50.43 30.52 -28.34
CA SER A 521 -50.95 31.48 -29.30
C SER A 521 -51.09 32.84 -28.65
#